data_AF-A0A925LYG0-F1
#
_entry.id   AF-A0A925LYG0-F1
#
_cell.length_a   1.000
_cell.length_b   1.000
_cell.length_c   1.000
_cell.angle_alpha   90.00
_cell.angle_beta   90.00
_cell.angle_gamma   90.00
#
_symmetry.space_group_name_H-M   'P 1'
#
loop_
_entity.id
_entity.type
_entity.pdbx_description
1 polymer ?
#
loop_
_entity_poly.entity_id
_entity_poly.type
_entity_poly.pdbx_seq_one_letter_code
_entity_poly.pdbx_strand_id
1 'polypeptide(L)'
;MRSTILMMSAMGLALIVSGSPAAADEVEDLERMALSLQKEAAELFEKGREDEAHCLERESEALLVKIRQLQSTKQEKSARSDGDPEKKSDVGDPESQYWKKRLQILRAARGRAEAGNATEQELDEIREQISQTERKLDHPSEPPQARQKIPPQLRAQAEKLEHAARRLQHVRVAAENLKAAEMHDMA
;
A
#
# COMPACT_ATOMS: atom_id res chain seq x y z
N MET A 1 -11.84 24.63 58.52
CA MET A 1 -12.57 24.14 57.34
C MET A 1 -11.89 24.77 56.12
N ARG A 2 -10.91 24.09 55.51
CA ARG A 2 -11.06 23.25 54.30
C ARG A 2 -11.62 24.02 53.11
N SER A 3 -10.72 24.45 52.22
CA SER A 3 -10.69 24.17 50.78
C SER A 3 -10.21 25.38 49.96
N THR A 4 -8.89 25.49 49.81
CA THR A 4 -8.29 26.20 48.68
C THR A 4 -8.42 25.31 47.46
N ILE A 5 -9.29 25.72 46.54
CA ILE A 5 -9.60 25.04 45.29
C ILE A 5 -8.35 25.04 44.40
N LEU A 6 -7.95 23.82 44.04
CA LEU A 6 -6.83 23.49 43.17
C LEU A 6 -7.02 24.12 41.78
N MET A 7 -5.96 24.76 41.28
CA MET A 7 -5.83 25.30 39.93
C MET A 7 -6.14 24.23 38.88
N MET A 8 -7.09 24.53 37.99
CA MET A 8 -7.26 23.80 36.74
C MET A 8 -6.11 24.14 35.80
N SER A 9 -5.23 23.17 35.54
CA SER A 9 -4.29 23.23 34.42
C SER A 9 -4.75 22.22 33.37
N ALA A 10 -5.53 22.70 32.40
CA ALA A 10 -5.88 21.97 31.19
C ALA A 10 -5.01 22.51 30.05
N MET A 11 -3.79 22.01 29.91
CA MET A 11 -3.04 22.14 28.67
C MET A 11 -3.32 20.90 27.82
N GLY A 12 -4.37 20.99 27.00
CA GLY A 12 -4.63 20.04 25.93
C GLY A 12 -3.57 20.18 24.84
N LEU A 13 -2.81 19.12 24.59
CA LEU A 13 -1.84 19.05 23.49
C LEU A 13 -2.59 18.80 22.18
N ALA A 14 -2.66 19.82 21.32
CA ALA A 14 -3.08 19.68 19.93
C ALA A 14 -1.92 19.13 19.10
N LEU A 15 -1.99 17.84 18.73
CA LEU A 15 -1.05 17.24 17.78
C LEU A 15 -1.56 17.47 16.35
N ILE A 16 -0.98 18.47 15.69
CA ILE A 16 -1.08 18.68 14.24
C ILE A 16 -0.23 17.60 13.57
N VAL A 17 -0.89 16.66 12.89
CA VAL A 17 -0.25 15.66 12.04
C VAL A 17 0.14 16.33 10.72
N SER A 18 1.40 16.79 10.61
CA SER A 18 2.03 17.10 9.33
C SER A 18 2.97 15.96 8.96
N GLY A 19 2.64 15.23 7.89
CA GLY A 19 3.49 14.19 7.33
C GLY A 19 4.81 14.76 6.83
N SER A 20 5.90 14.32 7.44
CA SER A 20 7.29 14.61 7.04
C SER A 20 8.13 13.34 7.24
N PRO A 21 9.20 13.09 6.46
CA PRO A 21 9.94 11.82 6.44
C PRO A 21 10.90 11.64 7.63
N ALA A 22 10.52 12.13 8.82
CA ALA A 22 11.32 12.16 10.04
C ALA A 22 10.96 11.03 11.03
N ALA A 23 10.63 9.84 10.52
CA ALA A 23 10.15 8.74 11.38
C ALA A 23 11.25 8.10 12.26
N ALA A 24 12.53 8.37 12.00
CA ALA A 24 13.62 7.95 12.89
C ALA A 24 13.71 8.86 14.13
N ASP A 25 13.64 10.17 13.91
CA ASP A 25 13.64 11.18 14.97
C ASP A 25 12.41 11.02 15.89
N GLU A 26 11.25 10.64 15.33
CA GLU A 26 10.02 10.42 16.10
C GLU A 26 10.16 9.25 17.10
N VAL A 27 10.87 8.17 16.76
CA VAL A 27 11.04 7.02 17.69
C VAL A 27 11.97 7.39 18.85
N GLU A 28 13.09 8.06 18.55
CA GLU A 28 14.04 8.49 19.59
C GLU A 28 13.42 9.54 20.53
N ASP A 29 12.61 10.45 20.01
CA ASP A 29 11.90 11.43 20.82
C ASP A 29 10.83 10.79 21.71
N LEU A 30 10.10 9.79 21.21
CA LEU A 30 9.15 9.01 22.01
C LEU A 30 9.85 8.19 23.10
N GLU A 31 11.03 7.62 22.82
CA GLU A 31 11.81 6.89 23.81
C GLU A 31 12.31 7.80 24.92
N ARG A 32 12.81 8.99 24.56
CA ARG A 32 13.24 10.01 25.53
C ARG A 32 12.08 10.44 26.44
N MET A 33 10.88 10.60 25.87
CA MET A 33 9.67 10.96 26.59
C MET A 33 9.18 9.85 27.54
N ALA A 34 9.21 8.58 27.10
CA ALA A 34 8.87 7.45 27.95
C ALA A 34 9.83 7.34 29.16
N LEU A 35 11.14 7.55 28.94
CA LEU A 35 12.14 7.53 30.00
C LEU A 35 12.00 8.70 30.98
N SER A 36 11.61 9.89 30.52
CA SER A 36 11.35 11.01 31.42
C SER A 36 10.13 10.75 32.30
N LEU A 37 9.06 10.17 31.74
CA LEU A 37 7.86 9.81 32.50
C LEU A 37 8.13 8.73 33.53
N GLN A 38 8.97 7.73 33.22
CA GLN A 38 9.39 6.72 34.19
C GLN A 38 10.20 7.31 35.35
N LYS A 39 11.09 8.27 35.08
CA LYS A 39 11.84 8.97 36.13
C LYS A 39 10.91 9.80 37.01
N GLU A 40 9.97 10.51 36.42
CA GLU A 40 8.99 11.30 37.16
C GLU A 40 8.05 10.41 37.98
N ALA A 41 7.64 9.26 37.46
CA ALA A 41 6.90 8.26 38.22
C ALA A 41 7.70 7.73 39.42
N ALA A 42 8.98 7.41 39.23
CA ALA A 42 9.86 6.97 40.32
C ALA A 42 10.01 8.05 41.42
N GLU A 43 10.17 9.32 41.02
CA GLU A 43 10.20 10.43 41.98
C GLU A 43 8.87 10.61 42.73
N LEU A 44 7.73 10.38 42.07
CA LEU A 44 6.41 10.44 42.70
C LEU A 44 6.20 9.26 43.66
N PHE A 45 6.73 8.08 43.35
CA PHE A 45 6.78 6.96 44.30
C PHE A 45 7.59 7.30 45.55
N GLU A 46 8.78 7.89 45.40
CA GLU A 46 9.59 8.31 46.55
C GLU A 46 8.90 9.39 47.40
N LYS A 47 8.07 10.22 46.77
CA LYS A 47 7.25 11.26 47.43
C LYS A 47 5.93 10.72 48.01
N GLY A 48 5.65 9.41 47.89
CA GLY A 48 4.44 8.76 48.39
C GLY A 48 3.16 9.05 47.60
N ARG A 49 3.28 9.53 46.35
CA ARG A 49 2.18 9.84 45.44
C ARG A 49 1.99 8.70 44.43
N GLU A 50 1.67 7.52 44.94
CA GLU A 50 1.62 6.27 44.19
C GLU A 50 0.57 6.29 43.05
N ASP A 51 -0.60 6.91 43.27
CA ASP A 51 -1.66 7.00 42.25
C ASP A 51 -1.20 7.77 41.01
N GLU A 52 -0.46 8.87 41.21
CA GLU A 52 0.04 9.69 40.11
C GLU A 52 1.24 9.05 39.43
N ALA A 53 2.09 8.37 40.19
CA ALA A 53 3.18 7.58 39.65
C ALA A 53 2.65 6.47 38.71
N HIS A 54 1.61 5.74 39.13
CA HIS A 54 0.96 4.74 38.29
C HIS A 54 0.30 5.31 37.05
N CYS A 55 -0.25 6.53 37.11
CA CYS A 55 -0.76 7.21 35.92
C CYS A 55 0.35 7.49 34.91
N LEU A 56 1.50 8.00 35.35
CA LEU A 56 2.65 8.26 34.48
C LEU A 56 3.31 6.97 33.96
N GLU A 57 3.32 5.90 34.77
CA GLU A 57 3.79 4.58 34.30
C GLU A 57 2.95 4.07 33.14
N ARG A 58 1.62 4.11 33.25
CA ARG A 58 0.72 3.70 32.16
C ARG A 58 0.92 4.52 30.90
N GLU A 59 1.17 5.82 31.05
CA GLU A 59 1.46 6.70 29.92
C GLU A 59 2.81 6.36 29.27
N SER A 60 3.83 6.08 30.07
CA SER A 60 5.14 5.60 29.57
C SER A 60 5.02 4.26 28.84
N GLU A 61 4.20 3.33 29.35
CA GLU A 61 3.93 2.04 28.72
C GLU A 61 3.20 2.20 27.39
N ALA A 62 2.23 3.12 27.32
CA ALA A 62 1.52 3.42 26.08
C ALA A 62 2.47 3.95 24.99
N LEU A 63 3.43 4.80 25.37
CA LEU A 63 4.48 5.28 24.46
C LEU A 63 5.39 4.15 23.99
N LEU A 64 5.82 3.25 24.87
CA LEU A 64 6.64 2.08 24.51
C LEU A 64 5.90 1.11 23.58
N VAL A 65 4.59 0.91 23.80
CA VAL A 65 3.76 0.12 22.88
C VAL A 65 3.70 0.77 21.50
N LYS A 66 3.53 2.10 21.43
CA LYS A 66 3.53 2.84 20.17
C LYS A 66 4.89 2.75 19.46
N ILE A 67 6.00 2.89 20.19
CA ILE A 67 7.36 2.69 19.67
C ILE A 67 7.52 1.30 19.05
N ARG A 68 7.09 0.25 19.76
CA ARG A 68 7.13 -1.13 19.25
C ARG A 68 6.31 -1.28 17.97
N GLN A 69 5.11 -0.70 17.91
CA GLN A 69 4.28 -0.73 16.70
C GLN A 69 4.96 -0.02 15.52
N LEU A 70 5.58 1.15 15.76
CA LEU A 70 6.32 1.87 14.73
C LEU A 70 7.54 1.07 14.23
N GLN A 71 8.27 0.41 15.14
CA GLN A 71 9.38 -0.47 14.79
C GLN A 71 8.92 -1.72 14.03
N SER A 72 7.85 -2.39 14.46
CA SER A 72 7.29 -3.55 13.76
C SER A 72 6.75 -3.20 12.38
N THR A 73 6.04 -2.08 12.23
CA THR A 73 5.60 -1.62 10.91
C THR A 73 6.77 -1.20 10.02
N LYS A 74 7.88 -0.69 10.58
CA LYS A 74 9.12 -0.42 9.84
C LYS A 74 9.79 -1.71 9.39
N GLN A 75 9.84 -2.74 10.24
CA GLN A 75 10.42 -4.04 9.91
C GLN A 75 9.58 -4.80 8.87
N GLU A 76 8.25 -4.72 8.95
CA GLU A 76 7.35 -5.26 7.92
C GLU A 76 7.45 -4.50 6.60
N LYS A 77 7.64 -3.17 6.65
CA LYS A 77 7.91 -2.35 5.45
C LYS A 77 9.29 -2.63 4.87
N SER A 78 10.34 -2.79 5.68
CA SER A 78 11.70 -3.08 5.21
C SER A 78 11.84 -4.51 4.68
N ALA A 79 11.19 -5.49 5.30
CA ALA A 79 11.11 -6.87 4.80
C ALA A 79 10.31 -6.98 3.47
N ARG A 80 9.48 -5.98 3.17
CA ARG A 80 8.81 -5.81 1.87
C ARG A 80 9.53 -4.86 0.91
N SER A 81 10.65 -4.22 1.33
CA SER A 81 11.35 -3.16 0.60
C SER A 81 12.65 -3.62 -0.09
N ASP A 82 12.97 -4.91 -0.08
CA ASP A 82 14.02 -5.48 -0.95
C ASP A 82 13.47 -5.94 -2.31
N GLY A 83 12.27 -5.48 -2.69
CA GLY A 83 11.70 -5.72 -4.02
C GLY A 83 10.92 -4.51 -4.52
N ASP A 84 11.53 -3.77 -5.45
CA ASP A 84 10.97 -2.81 -6.41
C ASP A 84 9.88 -1.83 -5.92
N PRO A 85 10.08 -0.50 -6.08
CA PRO A 85 9.05 0.51 -5.81
C PRO A 85 7.98 0.54 -6.93
N GLU A 86 7.35 -0.60 -7.23
CA GLU A 86 6.19 -0.70 -8.13
C GLU A 86 5.18 -1.74 -7.64
N LYS A 87 4.87 -1.76 -6.33
CA LYS A 87 3.62 -2.39 -5.89
C LYS A 87 2.81 -1.42 -5.05
N LYS A 88 2.11 -0.53 -5.78
CA LYS A 88 0.74 -0.15 -5.42
C LYS A 88 0.03 -1.43 -4.97
N SER A 89 -0.68 -1.35 -3.86
CA SER A 89 -1.52 -2.43 -3.35
C SER A 89 -2.52 -2.86 -4.43
N ASP A 90 -2.08 -3.79 -5.27
CA ASP A 90 -2.88 -4.64 -6.11
C ASP A 90 -3.58 -5.58 -5.12
N VAL A 91 -4.62 -5.08 -4.45
CA VAL A 91 -5.78 -5.92 -4.19
C VAL A 91 -6.38 -6.17 -5.58
N GLY A 92 -5.62 -6.93 -6.38
CA GLY A 92 -5.95 -7.25 -7.75
C GLY A 92 -7.21 -8.07 -7.70
N ASP A 93 -8.05 -7.82 -8.70
CA ASP A 93 -9.26 -8.57 -9.00
C ASP A 93 -9.10 -10.05 -8.57
N PRO A 94 -9.99 -10.60 -7.71
CA PRO A 94 -9.89 -11.98 -7.21
C PRO A 94 -9.68 -13.01 -8.33
N GLU A 95 -10.21 -12.72 -9.51
CA GLU A 95 -9.99 -13.52 -10.72
C GLU A 95 -8.53 -13.46 -11.22
N SER A 96 -7.91 -12.27 -11.25
CA SER A 96 -6.47 -12.14 -11.55
C SER A 96 -5.60 -12.92 -10.56
N GLN A 97 -5.92 -12.88 -9.26
CA GLN A 97 -5.18 -13.67 -8.26
C GLN A 97 -5.36 -15.18 -8.46
N TYR A 98 -6.57 -15.61 -8.83
CA TYR A 98 -6.84 -17.00 -9.18
C TYR A 98 -6.01 -17.46 -10.38
N TRP A 99 -6.00 -16.68 -11.48
CA TRP A 99 -5.23 -17.02 -12.67
C TRP A 99 -3.71 -17.00 -12.42
N LYS A 100 -3.20 -16.07 -11.60
CA LYS A 100 -1.78 -16.05 -11.15
C LYS A 100 -1.41 -17.34 -10.40
N LYS A 101 -2.25 -17.79 -9.45
CA LYS A 101 -2.03 -19.04 -8.72
C LYS A 101 -2.11 -20.27 -9.64
N ARG A 102 -3.08 -20.30 -10.56
CA ARG A 102 -3.22 -21.39 -11.53
C ARG A 102 -1.99 -21.51 -12.43
N LEU A 103 -1.45 -20.38 -12.90
CA LEU A 103 -0.23 -20.34 -13.70
C LEU A 103 0.99 -20.87 -12.95
N GLN A 104 1.14 -20.52 -11.67
CA GLN A 104 2.20 -21.04 -10.82
C GLN A 104 2.11 -22.57 -10.66
N ILE A 105 0.90 -23.10 -10.47
CA ILE A 105 0.66 -24.55 -10.37
C ILE A 105 1.04 -25.26 -11.68
N LEU A 106 0.66 -24.70 -12.84
CA LEU A 106 0.97 -25.29 -14.15
C LEU A 106 2.47 -25.27 -14.47
N ARG A 107 3.19 -24.19 -14.11
CA ARG A 107 4.65 -24.13 -14.25
C ARG A 107 5.35 -25.15 -13.37
N ALA A 108 4.88 -25.34 -12.13
CA ALA A 108 5.39 -26.38 -11.24
C ALA A 108 5.05 -27.80 -11.74
N ALA A 109 3.87 -27.99 -12.37
CA ALA A 109 3.50 -29.24 -13.02
C ALA A 109 4.42 -29.55 -14.20
N ARG A 110 4.74 -28.54 -15.04
CA ARG A 110 5.71 -28.67 -16.14
C ARG A 110 7.08 -29.08 -15.63
N GLY A 111 7.61 -28.40 -14.61
CA GLY A 111 8.92 -28.75 -14.05
C GLY A 111 8.98 -30.17 -13.46
N ARG A 112 7.88 -30.64 -12.85
CA ARG A 112 7.75 -32.03 -12.38
C ARG A 112 7.64 -33.04 -13.54
N ALA A 113 6.93 -32.69 -14.60
CA ALA A 113 6.81 -33.51 -15.81
C ALA A 113 8.17 -33.61 -16.54
N GLU A 114 8.90 -32.51 -16.69
CA GLU A 114 10.25 -32.48 -17.26
C GLU A 114 11.23 -33.31 -16.40
N ALA A 115 11.18 -33.19 -15.06
CA ALA A 115 12.01 -34.00 -14.16
C ALA A 115 11.62 -35.50 -14.15
N GLY A 116 10.36 -35.81 -14.45
CA GLY A 116 9.85 -37.18 -14.54
C GLY A 116 10.04 -37.84 -15.91
N ASN A 117 10.71 -37.18 -16.87
CA ASN A 117 10.78 -37.61 -18.28
C ASN A 117 9.39 -37.89 -18.88
N ALA A 118 8.42 -37.02 -18.60
CA ALA A 118 7.10 -37.08 -19.21
C ALA A 118 7.20 -37.05 -20.74
N THR A 119 6.18 -37.59 -21.39
CA THR A 119 6.14 -37.62 -22.86
C THR A 119 6.05 -36.20 -23.42
N GLU A 120 6.60 -36.01 -24.62
CA GLU A 120 6.58 -34.70 -25.29
C GLU A 120 5.15 -34.17 -25.48
N GLN A 121 4.17 -35.07 -25.68
CA GLN A 121 2.75 -34.74 -25.74
C GLN A 121 2.20 -34.15 -24.43
N GLU A 122 2.58 -34.69 -23.28
CA GLU A 122 2.15 -34.18 -21.97
C GLU A 122 2.77 -32.80 -21.68
N LEU A 123 4.03 -32.59 -22.11
CA LEU A 123 4.70 -31.29 -21.98
C LEU A 123 4.05 -30.23 -22.86
N ASP A 124 3.67 -30.58 -24.08
CA ASP A 124 2.98 -29.66 -24.99
C ASP A 124 1.57 -29.32 -24.52
N GLU A 125 0.84 -30.28 -23.95
CA GLU A 125 -0.46 -30.00 -23.33
C GLU A 125 -0.33 -29.03 -22.15
N ILE A 126 0.69 -29.19 -21.30
CA ILE A 126 0.95 -28.28 -20.18
C ILE A 126 1.37 -26.89 -20.71
N ARG A 127 2.16 -26.80 -21.79
CA ARG A 127 2.54 -25.53 -22.43
C ARG A 127 1.33 -24.80 -23.02
N GLU A 128 0.42 -25.53 -23.63
CA GLU A 128 -0.82 -24.98 -24.17
C GLU A 128 -1.71 -24.44 -23.03
N GLN A 129 -1.84 -25.18 -21.93
CA GLN A 129 -2.58 -24.73 -20.75
C GLN A 129 -1.95 -23.49 -20.08
N ILE A 130 -0.62 -23.41 -20.05
CA ILE A 130 0.12 -22.20 -19.61
C ILE A 130 -0.22 -21.03 -20.51
N SER A 131 -0.12 -21.21 -21.83
CA SER A 131 -0.40 -20.16 -22.83
C SER A 131 -1.84 -19.65 -22.73
N GLN A 132 -2.82 -20.53 -22.54
CA GLN A 132 -4.21 -20.15 -22.35
C GLN A 132 -4.44 -19.39 -21.04
N THR A 133 -3.72 -19.74 -19.98
CA THR A 133 -3.81 -19.07 -18.68
C THR A 133 -3.15 -17.68 -18.72
N GLU A 134 -2.04 -17.54 -19.44
CA GLU A 134 -1.35 -16.25 -19.66
C GLU A 134 -2.21 -15.30 -20.49
N ARG A 135 -2.86 -15.78 -21.56
CA ARG A 135 -3.81 -14.95 -22.34
C ARG A 135 -4.97 -14.43 -21.49
N LYS A 136 -5.49 -15.21 -20.53
CA LYS A 136 -6.53 -14.77 -19.58
C LYS A 136 -6.02 -13.78 -18.54
N LEU A 137 -4.70 -13.74 -18.31
CA LEU A 137 -4.06 -12.80 -17.41
C LEU A 137 -3.78 -11.45 -18.07
N ASP A 138 -3.33 -11.48 -19.33
CA ASP A 138 -3.03 -10.29 -20.14
C ASP A 138 -4.29 -9.63 -20.70
N HIS A 139 -5.32 -10.42 -20.94
CA HIS A 139 -6.68 -9.97 -21.20
C HIS A 139 -7.57 -10.48 -20.07
N PRO A 140 -7.51 -9.88 -18.85
CA PRO A 140 -8.60 -10.08 -17.91
C PRO A 140 -9.81 -9.59 -18.67
N SER A 141 -10.70 -10.54 -19.02
CA SER A 141 -11.81 -10.38 -19.96
C SER A 141 -12.20 -8.91 -20.09
N GLU A 142 -12.12 -8.34 -21.30
CA GLU A 142 -12.83 -7.08 -21.58
C GLU A 142 -14.15 -7.16 -20.79
N PRO A 143 -14.39 -6.24 -19.85
CA PRO A 143 -15.50 -6.43 -18.95
C PRO A 143 -16.74 -6.59 -19.82
N PRO A 144 -17.66 -7.52 -19.50
CA PRO A 144 -18.96 -7.59 -20.17
C PRO A 144 -19.74 -6.26 -20.12
N GLN A 145 -19.19 -5.24 -19.44
CA GLN A 145 -19.67 -3.88 -19.32
C GLN A 145 -19.32 -2.92 -20.47
N ALA A 146 -18.71 -3.36 -21.58
CA ALA A 146 -18.73 -2.59 -22.84
C ALA A 146 -20.14 -2.54 -23.48
N ARG A 147 -21.18 -2.92 -22.74
CA ARG A 147 -22.58 -2.60 -23.01
C ARG A 147 -23.27 -2.07 -21.74
N GLN A 148 -22.65 -1.14 -21.01
CA GLN A 148 -23.48 -0.13 -20.36
C GLN A 148 -24.29 0.51 -21.48
N LYS A 149 -25.56 0.14 -21.60
CA LYS A 149 -26.46 0.64 -22.63
C LYS A 149 -26.54 2.14 -22.41
N ILE A 150 -25.71 2.90 -23.14
CA ILE A 150 -25.78 4.36 -23.17
C ILE A 150 -27.24 4.68 -23.47
N PRO A 151 -27.94 5.39 -22.56
CA PRO A 151 -29.33 5.78 -22.80
C PRO A 151 -29.45 6.37 -24.20
N PRO A 152 -30.49 6.04 -24.98
CA PRO A 152 -30.58 6.43 -26.39
C PRO A 152 -30.45 7.94 -26.60
N GLN A 153 -30.83 8.76 -25.60
CA GLN A 153 -30.66 10.21 -25.63
C GLN A 153 -29.19 10.68 -25.59
N LEU A 154 -28.27 9.88 -25.04
CA LEU A 154 -26.88 10.23 -24.80
C LEU A 154 -25.90 9.61 -25.81
N ARG A 155 -26.36 8.74 -26.72
CA ARG A 155 -25.50 8.07 -27.70
C ARG A 155 -24.73 9.05 -28.57
N ALA A 156 -25.41 10.08 -29.09
CA ALA A 156 -24.77 11.08 -29.93
C ALA A 156 -23.70 11.92 -29.19
N GLN A 157 -23.84 12.09 -27.86
CA GLN A 157 -22.81 12.78 -27.06
C GLN A 157 -21.65 11.84 -26.73
N ALA A 158 -21.94 10.58 -26.41
CA ALA A 158 -20.92 9.56 -26.15
C ALA A 158 -20.05 9.30 -27.39
N GLU A 159 -20.65 9.19 -28.58
CA GLU A 159 -19.91 9.04 -29.85
C GLU A 159 -19.00 10.25 -30.12
N LYS A 160 -19.48 11.47 -29.87
CA LYS A 160 -18.66 12.68 -29.98
C LYS A 160 -17.48 12.68 -29.02
N LEU A 161 -17.71 12.27 -27.77
CA LEU A 161 -16.66 12.16 -26.75
C LEU A 161 -15.63 11.08 -27.09
N GLU A 162 -16.09 9.94 -27.60
CA GLU A 162 -15.22 8.85 -28.04
C GLU A 162 -14.33 9.27 -29.21
N HIS A 163 -14.91 9.94 -30.21
CA HIS A 163 -14.14 10.51 -31.32
C HIS A 163 -13.12 11.56 -30.85
N ALA A 164 -13.49 12.41 -29.90
CA ALA A 164 -12.57 13.39 -29.32
C ALA A 164 -11.43 12.72 -28.55
N ALA A 165 -11.73 11.70 -27.75
CA ALA A 165 -10.73 10.92 -27.01
C ALA A 165 -9.72 10.24 -27.94
N ARG A 166 -10.19 9.62 -29.03
CA ARG A 166 -9.31 9.00 -30.03
C ARG A 166 -8.38 10.04 -30.68
N ARG A 167 -8.90 11.23 -31.02
CA ARG A 167 -8.10 12.33 -31.58
C ARG A 167 -7.02 12.80 -30.61
N LEU A 168 -7.37 12.98 -29.33
CA LEU A 168 -6.41 13.37 -28.29
C LEU A 168 -5.32 12.31 -28.11
N GLN A 169 -5.69 11.03 -28.15
CA GLN A 169 -4.73 9.93 -28.06
C GLN A 169 -3.74 9.94 -29.24
N HIS A 170 -4.23 10.16 -30.46
CA HIS A 170 -3.35 10.29 -31.64
C HIS A 170 -2.39 11.48 -31.51
N VAL A 171 -2.88 12.63 -31.04
CA VAL A 171 -2.03 13.82 -30.81
C VAL A 171 -0.99 13.55 -29.74
N ARG A 172 -1.37 12.89 -28.64
CA ARG A 172 -0.44 12.53 -27.57
C ARG A 172 0.65 11.59 -28.07
N VAL A 173 0.28 10.53 -28.79
CA VAL A 173 1.24 9.58 -29.37
C VAL A 173 2.14 10.28 -30.39
N ALA A 174 1.60 11.15 -31.23
CA ALA A 174 2.39 11.95 -32.16
C ALA A 174 3.39 12.87 -31.44
N ALA A 175 2.97 13.53 -30.36
CA ALA A 175 3.84 14.38 -29.54
C ALA A 175 4.92 13.57 -28.82
N GLU A 176 4.58 12.40 -28.28
CA GLU A 176 5.54 11.46 -27.68
C GLU A 176 6.55 10.97 -28.72
N ASN A 177 6.12 10.68 -29.95
CA ASN A 177 6.99 10.27 -31.05
C ASN A 177 7.91 11.42 -31.53
N LEU A 178 7.40 12.66 -31.62
CA LEU A 178 8.22 13.83 -31.96
C LEU A 178 9.26 14.13 -30.89
N LYS A 179 8.88 14.02 -29.60
CA LYS A 179 9.79 14.13 -28.47
C LYS A 179 10.87 13.05 -28.50
N ALA A 180 10.48 11.80 -28.80
CA ALA A 180 11.41 10.67 -28.92
C ALA A 180 12.35 10.80 -30.12
N ALA A 181 11.92 11.51 -31.17
CA ALA A 181 12.74 11.83 -32.34
C ALA A 181 13.62 13.09 -32.15
N GLU A 182 13.64 13.68 -30.95
CA GLU A 182 14.36 14.92 -30.58
C GLU A 182 14.06 16.14 -31.47
N MET A 183 13.02 16.08 -32.31
CA MET A 183 12.60 17.18 -33.19
C MET A 183 11.74 18.18 -32.41
N HIS A 184 12.39 19.03 -31.62
CA HIS A 184 11.73 20.00 -30.73
C HIS A 184 11.16 21.26 -31.45
N ASP A 185 11.44 21.44 -32.74
CA ASP A 185 11.18 22.69 -33.49
C ASP A 185 10.00 22.63 -34.50
N MET A 186 9.14 21.60 -34.47
CA MET A 186 7.99 21.51 -35.40
C MET A 186 6.64 21.26 -34.69
N ALA A 187 6.38 21.98 -33.61
CA ALA A 187 5.08 22.02 -32.91
C ALA A 187 4.40 23.38 -33.03
#